data_AF-A0A3N5R052-F1
#
_entry.id   AF-A0A3N5R052-F1
#
_cell.length_a   1.000
_cell.length_b   1.000
_cell.length_c   1.000
_cell.angle_alpha   90.00
_cell.angle_beta   90.00
_cell.angle_gamma   90.00
#
_symmetry.space_group_name_H-M   'P 1'
#
loop_
_entity.id
_entity.type
_entity.pdbx_description
1 polymer ?
#
loop_
_entity_poly.entity_id
_entity_poly.type
_entity_poly.pdbx_seq_one_letter_code
_entity_poly.pdbx_strand_id
1 'polypeptide(L)' 'MRPYKNHPIYGIAIPKPGKLWHPRGLIFGPEENSTIEIKRLESTDLTFTTKKAAEEQALNLCRAWIDEQSTDSK' A
#
# COMPACT_ATOMS: atom_id res chain seq x y z
N MET A 1 5.39 -8.73 -4.20
CA MET A 1 4.81 -7.53 -4.85
C MET A 1 3.73 -7.98 -5.81
N ARG A 2 2.64 -7.22 -5.96
CA ARG A 2 1.56 -7.53 -6.90
C ARG A 2 1.39 -6.36 -7.87
N PRO A 3 1.30 -6.58 -9.18
CA PRO A 3 0.97 -5.50 -10.10
C PRO A 3 -0.51 -5.11 -9.96
N TYR A 4 -0.80 -3.80 -10.06
CA TYR A 4 -2.15 -3.25 -10.13
C TYR A 4 -2.15 -2.04 -11.07
N LYS A 5 -2.89 -2.12 -12.19
CA LYS A 5 -2.93 -1.07 -13.23
C LYS A 5 -1.54 -0.56 -13.64
N ASN A 6 -0.64 -1.48 -13.99
CA ASN A 6 0.78 -1.23 -14.31
C ASN A 6 1.67 -0.68 -13.18
N HIS A 7 1.14 -0.49 -11.96
CA HIS A 7 1.95 -0.14 -10.79
C HIS A 7 2.25 -1.38 -9.95
N PRO A 8 3.52 -1.70 -9.67
CA PRO A 8 3.84 -2.66 -8.62
C PRO A 8 3.40 -2.10 -7.27
N ILE A 9 2.63 -2.87 -6.51
CA ILE A 9 2.21 -2.53 -5.15
C ILE A 9 2.70 -3.57 -4.14
N TYR A 10 2.95 -3.10 -2.92
CA TYR A 10 3.39 -3.93 -1.82
C TYR A 10 2.72 -3.52 -0.52
N GLY A 11 2.04 -4.46 0.13
CA GLY A 11 1.45 -4.28 1.45
C GLY A 11 2.38 -4.83 2.51
N ILE A 12 2.68 -4.01 3.51
CA ILE A 12 3.54 -4.35 4.65
C ILE A 12 2.72 -4.15 5.92
N ALA A 13 2.84 -5.08 6.85
CA ALA A 13 2.37 -4.90 8.22
C ALA A 13 3.53 -4.51 9.13
N ILE A 14 3.45 -3.32 9.70
CA ILE A 14 4.46 -2.78 10.61
C ILE A 14 4.08 -3.13 12.05
N PRO A 15 4.93 -3.86 12.80
CA PRO A 15 4.62 -4.25 14.17
C PRO A 15 4.59 -3.03 15.11
N LYS A 16 3.67 -3.05 16.07
CA LYS A 16 3.52 -2.06 17.13
C LYS A 16 3.41 -2.70 18.52
N PRO A 17 3.64 -1.92 19.58
CA PRO A 17 3.35 -2.35 20.94
C PRO A 17 1.92 -2.88 21.07
N GLY A 18 1.72 -3.86 21.94
CA GLY A 18 0.40 -4.47 22.14
C GLY A 18 0.04 -5.57 21.13
N LYS A 19 1.01 -6.12 20.38
CA LYS A 19 0.79 -7.16 19.36
C LYS A 19 -0.13 -6.68 18.21
N LEU A 20 -0.07 -5.38 17.93
CA LEU A 20 -0.83 -4.75 16.87
C LEU A 20 0.04 -4.51 15.63
N TRP A 21 -0.61 -4.30 14.50
CA TRP A 21 0.01 -4.09 13.20
C TRP A 21 -0.59 -2.85 12.55
N HIS A 22 0.25 -1.95 12.03
CA HIS A 22 -0.22 -0.91 11.11
C HIS A 22 -0.08 -1.36 9.65
N PRO A 23 -1.04 -0.98 8.80
CA PRO A 23 -0.89 -1.14 7.36
C PRO A 23 0.08 -0.08 6.83
N ARG A 24 1.06 -0.51 6.03
CA ARG A 24 1.91 0.35 5.20
C ARG A 24 1.89 -0.14 3.76
N GLY A 25 1.30 0.64 2.88
CA GLY A 25 1.29 0.41 1.44
C GLY A 25 2.45 1.13 0.76
N LEU A 26 3.14 0.42 -0.14
CA LEU A 26 4.13 0.98 -1.05
C LEU A 26 3.63 0.85 -2.48
N ILE A 27 3.82 1.91 -3.26
CA ILE A 27 3.49 1.97 -4.68
C ILE A 27 4.76 2.35 -5.42
N PHE A 28 5.06 1.58 -6.46
CA PHE A 28 6.22 1.80 -7.30
C PHE A 28 5.81 2.37 -8.67
N GLY A 29 6.76 3.03 -9.31
CA GLY A 29 6.60 3.52 -10.67
C GLY A 29 6.29 2.37 -11.65
N PRO A 30 5.54 2.65 -12.73
CA PRO A 30 5.23 1.65 -13.76
C PRO A 30 6.42 1.35 -14.69
N GLU A 31 7.51 2.10 -14.56
CA GLU A 31 8.75 1.95 -15.34
C GLU A 31 9.36 0.55 -15.11
N GLU A 32 9.46 -0.24 -16.18
CA GLU A 32 9.86 -1.65 -16.18
C GLU A 32 11.27 -1.90 -15.57
N ASN A 33 12.13 -0.87 -15.59
CA ASN A 33 13.51 -0.91 -15.09
C ASN A 33 13.74 -0.13 -13.79
N SER A 34 12.69 0.33 -13.11
CA SER A 34 12.84 1.13 -11.91
C SER A 34 11.90 0.74 -10.78
N THR A 35 12.47 0.15 -9.73
CA THR A 35 11.80 -0.06 -8.43
C THR A 35 11.74 1.24 -7.63
N ILE A 36 11.39 2.35 -8.28
CA ILE A 36 11.29 3.67 -7.62
C ILE A 36 9.98 3.69 -6.84
N GLU A 37 10.08 3.84 -5.52
CA GLU A 37 8.93 4.12 -4.66
C GLU A 37 8.38 5.50 -5.03
N ILE A 38 7.20 5.56 -5.65
CA ILE A 38 6.53 6.82 -6.00
C ILE A 38 5.60 7.31 -4.89
N LYS A 39 5.12 6.37 -4.06
CA LYS A 39 4.21 6.70 -2.97
C LYS A 39 4.31 5.68 -1.82
N ARG A 40 4.23 6.22 -0.61
CA ARG A 40 4.04 5.48 0.63
C ARG A 40 2.74 5.92 1.28
N LEU A 41 1.92 4.95 1.67
CA LEU A 41 0.64 5.15 2.34
C LEU A 41 0.68 4.44 3.68
N GLU A 42 0.48 5.19 4.74
CA GLU A 42 0.43 4.68 6.11
C GLU A 42 -0.84 5.20 6.76
N SER A 43 -1.55 4.31 7.46
CA SER A 43 -2.66 4.73 8.31
C SER A 43 -2.21 4.59 9.76
N THR A 44 -1.96 5.72 10.41
CA THR A 44 -1.61 5.78 11.84
C THR A 44 -2.80 5.50 12.74
N ASP A 45 -4.03 5.70 12.24
CA ASP A 45 -5.25 5.54 13.03
C ASP A 45 -5.81 4.11 12.98
N LEU A 46 -5.39 3.32 11.98
CA LEU A 46 -5.83 1.94 11.80
C LEU A 46 -4.79 0.97 12.35
N THR A 47 -5.21 0.16 13.33
CA THR A 47 -4.42 -0.95 13.86
C THR A 47 -5.16 -2.26 13.67
N PHE A 48 -4.41 -3.33 13.43
CA PHE A 48 -4.94 -4.66 13.20
C PHE A 48 -4.33 -5.65 14.19
N THR A 49 -5.11 -6.63 14.61
CA THR A 49 -4.66 -7.70 15.51
C THR A 49 -3.86 -8.79 14.78
N THR A 50 -3.93 -8.83 13.45
CA THR A 50 -3.20 -9.80 12.62
C THR A 50 -2.39 -9.11 11.54
N LYS A 51 -1.21 -9.68 11.28
CA LYS A 51 -0.30 -9.24 10.21
C LYS A 51 -1.01 -9.23 8.85
N LYS A 52 -1.74 -10.31 8.54
CA LYS A 52 -2.45 -10.49 7.27
C LYS A 52 -3.50 -9.40 7.03
N ALA A 53 -4.28 -9.04 8.05
CA ALA A 53 -5.30 -7.98 7.90
C ALA A 53 -4.67 -6.61 7.65
N ALA A 54 -3.54 -6.30 8.30
CA ALA A 54 -2.78 -5.08 8.02
C ALA A 54 -2.18 -5.08 6.60
N GLU A 55 -1.63 -6.20 6.13
CA GLU A 55 -1.11 -6.31 4.76
C GLU A 55 -2.21 -6.17 3.70
N GLU A 56 -3.36 -6.80 3.90
CA GLU A 56 -4.52 -6.67 3.01
C GLU A 56 -5.03 -5.23 2.98
N GLN A 57 -5.12 -4.56 4.14
CA GLN A 57 -5.53 -3.17 4.14
C GLN A 57 -4.49 -2.25 3.49
N ALA A 58 -3.20 -2.51 3.68
CA ALA A 58 -2.14 -1.78 3.00
C ALA A 58 -2.27 -1.86 1.47
N LEU A 59 -2.62 -3.03 0.93
CA LEU A 59 -2.86 -3.20 -0.49
C LEU A 59 -4.10 -2.44 -0.98
N ASN A 60 -5.17 -2.40 -0.17
CA ASN A 60 -6.37 -1.65 -0.52
C ASN A 60 -6.11 -0.14 -0.55
N LEU A 61 -5.31 0.40 0.38
CA LEU A 61 -4.86 1.79 0.33
C LEU A 61 -4.10 2.10 -0.96
N CYS A 62 -3.19 1.20 -1.37
CA CYS A 62 -2.47 1.36 -2.63
C CYS A 62 -3.42 1.41 -3.84
N ARG A 63 -4.41 0.50 -3.89
CA ARG A 63 -5.39 0.44 -4.98
C ARG A 63 -6.25 1.71 -5.03
N ALA A 64 -6.78 2.14 -3.89
CA ALA A 64 -7.61 3.34 -3.79
C ALA A 64 -6.85 4.58 -4.30
N TRP A 65 -5.59 4.73 -3.91
CA TRP A 65 -4.77 5.85 -4.40
C TRP A 65 -4.53 5.78 -5.91
N ILE A 66 -4.22 4.60 -6.46
CA ILE A 66 -4.04 4.44 -7.92
C ILE A 66 -5.36 4.74 -8.66
N ASP A 67 -6.49 4.33 -8.10
CA ASP A 67 -7.83 4.60 -8.66
C ASP A 67 -8.14 6.10 -8.65
N GLU A 68 -7.85 6.80 -7.56
CA GLU A 68 -7.99 8.26 -7.46
C GLU A 68 -7.14 8.99 -8.51
N GLN A 69 -5.88 8.60 -8.68
CA GLN A 69 -5.00 9.18 -9.71
C GLN A 69 -5.50 8.92 -11.14
N SER A 70 -6.13 7.77 -11.37
CA SER A 70 -6.74 7.44 -12.67
C SER A 70 -7.99 8.27 -12.96
N THR A 71 -8.65 8.79 -11.92
CA THR A 71 -9.92 9.53 -12.01
C THR A 71 -9.70 11.03 -12.25
N ASP A 72 -8.52 11.55 -11.90
CA ASP A 72 -8.14 12.97 -12.07
C ASP A 72 -7.74 13.32 -13.53
N SER A 73 -7.64 12.34 -14.43
CA SER A 73 -7.30 12.56 -15.85
C SER A 73 -8.51 12.92 -16.73
N LYS A 74 -9.50 13.69 -16.24
CA LYS A 74 -10.71 14.02 -17.02
C LYS A 74 -10.98 15.51 -17.14
#